data_AF-A0A0N8W6G3-F1
#
_entry.id   AF-A0A0N8W6G3-F1
#
_cell.length_a   1.000
_cell.length_b   1.000
_cell.length_c   1.000
_cell.angle_alpha   90.00
_cell.angle_beta   90.00
_cell.angle_gamma   90.00
#
_symmetry.space_group_name_H-M   'P 1'
#
loop_
_entity.id
_entity.type
_entity.pdbx_description
1 polymer ?
#
loop_
_entity_poly.entity_id
_entity_poly.type
_entity_poly.pdbx_seq_one_letter_code
_entity_poly.pdbx_strand_id
1 'polypeptide(L)' 'MVRHICGYEAEIFCKKCGRPMTSTERGGLWCPHCGRKITIVCPGCGKRW' A
#
# COMPACT_ATOMS: atom_id res chain seq x y z
N MET A 1 2.22 2.01 -9.17
CA MET A 1 1.81 0.70 -8.60
C MET A 1 2.61 0.39 -7.36
N VAL A 2 1.97 -0.21 -6.38
CA VAL A 2 2.63 -0.75 -5.20
C VAL A 2 2.80 -2.24 -5.39
N ARG A 3 3.99 -2.78 -5.08
CA ARG A 3 4.27 -4.21 -5.16
C ARG A 3 4.36 -4.85 -3.78
N HIS A 4 3.60 -5.92 -3.59
CA HIS A 4 3.63 -6.73 -2.37
C HIS A 4 4.79 -7.73 -2.44
N ILE A 5 5.22 -8.23 -1.28
CA ILE A 5 6.28 -9.26 -1.20
C ILE A 5 5.92 -10.56 -1.93
N CYS A 6 4.63 -10.86 -2.10
CA CYS A 6 4.18 -12.03 -2.86
C CYS A 6 4.22 -11.83 -4.39
N GLY A 7 4.60 -10.64 -4.86
CA GLY A 7 4.62 -10.29 -6.29
C GLY A 7 3.33 -9.66 -6.80
N TYR A 8 2.28 -9.57 -5.99
CA TYR A 8 1.03 -8.90 -6.37
C TYR A 8 1.23 -7.38 -6.46
N GLU A 9 0.77 -6.77 -7.54
CA GLU A 9 0.86 -5.34 -7.79
C GLU A 9 -0.53 -4.72 -7.85
N ALA A 10 -0.72 -3.61 -7.13
CA ALA A 10 -1.96 -2.86 -7.15
C ALA A 10 -1.70 -1.36 -7.00
N GLU A 11 -2.55 -0.56 -7.64
CA GLU A 11 -2.55 0.88 -7.46
C GLU A 11 -3.44 1.23 -6.26
N ILE A 12 -2.79 1.55 -5.14
CA ILE A 12 -3.50 1.92 -3.92
C ILE A 12 -3.43 3.42 -3.74
N PHE A 13 -4.59 4.06 -3.68
CA PHE A 13 -4.70 5.49 -3.52
C PHE A 13 -5.10 5.86 -2.08
N CYS A 14 -4.55 6.96 -1.59
CA CYS A 14 -4.91 7.47 -0.28
C CYS A 14 -6.32 8.03 -0.30
N LYS A 15 -7.22 7.50 0.55
CA LYS A 15 -8.61 8.00 0.67
C LYS A 15 -8.74 9.47 1.07
N LYS A 16 -7.68 10.10 1.61
CA LYS A 16 -7.71 11.51 2.06
C LYS A 16 -7.30 12.49 0.96
N CYS A 17 -6.26 12.16 0.19
CA CYS A 17 -5.67 13.06 -0.81
C CYS A 17 -5.78 12.56 -2.25
N GLY A 18 -6.30 11.35 -2.48
CA GLY A 18 -6.46 10.76 -3.83
C GLY A 18 -5.15 10.36 -4.52
N ARG A 19 -3.98 10.63 -3.90
CA ARG A 19 -2.66 10.32 -4.46
C ARG A 19 -2.27 8.86 -4.27
N PRO A 20 -1.45 8.28 -5.16
CA PRO A 20 -0.93 6.93 -5.01
C PRO A 20 -0.10 6.81 -3.73
N MET A 21 -0.30 5.70 -3.02
CA MET A 21 0.46 5.33 -1.84
C MET A 21 1.74 4.59 -2.24
N THR A 22 2.70 4.55 -1.33
CA THR A 22 4.00 3.90 -1.52
C THR A 22 4.14 2.76 -0.50
N SER A 23 4.66 1.61 -0.91
CA SER A 23 5.04 0.55 0.03
C SER A 23 6.35 0.90 0.71
N THR A 24 6.40 0.66 2.01
CA THR A 24 7.65 0.63 2.78
C THR A 24 8.17 -0.80 2.86
N GLU A 25 9.49 -0.97 2.93
CA GLU A 25 10.15 -2.28 3.04
C GLU A 25 9.67 -3.10 4.24
N ARG A 26 9.11 -2.45 5.27
CA ARG A 26 8.59 -3.08 6.49
C ARG A 26 7.16 -3.63 6.37
N GLY A 27 6.63 -3.72 5.15
CA GLY A 27 5.29 -4.24 4.91
C GLY A 27 4.22 -3.28 5.41
N GLY A 28 4.08 -2.15 4.73
CA GLY A 28 3.01 -1.20 5.01
C GLY A 28 2.91 -0.12 3.95
N LEU A 29 1.70 0.39 3.75
CA LEU A 29 1.42 1.45 2.78
C LEU A 29 1.46 2.80 3.46
N TRP A 30 2.16 3.73 2.85
CA TRP A 30 2.29 5.08 3.38
C TRP A 30 1.98 6.11 2.29
N CYS A 31 1.31 7.19 2.69
CA CYS A 31 1.04 8.30 1.79
C CYS A 31 2.07 9.42 2.01
N PRO A 32 2.85 9.79 0.96
CA PRO A 32 3.89 10.81 1.08
C PRO A 32 3.38 12.22 1.35
N HIS A 33 2.14 12.51 0.96
CA HIS A 33 1.56 13.84 1.11
C HIS A 33 0.78 14.03 2.41
N CYS A 34 0.13 12.95 2.86
CA CYS A 34 -0.78 12.99 3.99
C CYS A 34 -0.16 12.45 5.28
N GLY A 35 1.00 11.76 5.19
CA GLY A 35 1.64 11.07 6.31
C GLY A 35 0.90 9.82 6.81
N ARG A 36 -0.23 9.47 6.18
CA ARG A 36 -1.11 8.37 6.63
C ARG A 36 -0.49 7.02 6.30
N LYS A 37 -0.39 6.16 7.30
CA LYS A 37 -0.06 4.74 7.13
C LYS A 37 -1.35 3.93 7.15
N ILE A 38 -1.52 3.03 6.19
CA ILE A 38 -2.59 2.05 6.20
C ILE A 38 -1.98 0.65 6.04
N THR A 39 -2.66 -0.33 6.60
CA THR A 39 -2.39 -1.74 6.38
C THR A 39 -3.62 -2.32 5.72
N ILE A 40 -3.43 -2.94 4.56
CA ILE A 40 -4.50 -3.66 3.86
C ILE A 40 -4.09 -5.12 3.73
N VAL A 41 -5.05 -5.99 3.46
CA VAL A 41 -4.78 -7.38 3.13
C VAL A 41 -4.53 -7.47 1.63
N CYS A 42 -3.42 -8.11 1.24
CA CYS A 42 -3.09 -8.37 -0.15
C CYS A 42 -4.12 -9.35 -0.75
N PRO A 43 -4.84 -8.99 -1.83
CA PRO A 43 -5.81 -9.87 -2.48
C PRO A 43 -5.19 -11.17 -3.04
N GLY A 44 -3.92 -11.12 -3.46
CA GLY A 44 -3.24 -12.28 -4.04
C GLY A 44 -2.84 -13.38 -3.04
N CYS A 45 -2.43 -13.03 -1.81
CA CYS A 45 -1.89 -14.00 -0.85
C CYS A 45 -2.55 -13.98 0.54
N GLY A 46 -3.48 -13.06 0.80
CA GLY A 46 -4.16 -12.92 2.08
C GLY A 46 -3.29 -12.40 3.24
N LYS A 47 -2.01 -12.08 3.00
CA LYS A 47 -1.13 -11.48 4.01
C LYS A 47 -1.28 -9.97 4.05
N ARG A 48 -0.91 -9.36 5.18
CA ARG A 48 -0.87 -7.90 5.32
C ARG A 48 0.16 -7.32 4.36
N TRP A 49 -0.21 -6.19 3.75
CA TRP A 49 0.71 -5.38 2.96
C TRP A 49 1.68 -4.67 3.84
#